data_AF-A0A928XWP4-F1
#
_entry.id   AF-A0A928XWP4-F1
#
_cell.length_a   1.000
_cell.length_b   1.000
_cell.length_c   1.000
_cell.angle_alpha   90.00
_cell.angle_beta   90.00
_cell.angle_gamma   90.00
#
_symmetry.space_group_name_H-M   'P 1'
#
loop_
_entity.id
_entity.type
_entity.pdbx_description
1 polymer ?
#
loop_
_entity_poly.entity_id
_entity_poly.type
_entity_poly.pdbx_seq_one_letter_code
_entity_poly.pdbx_strand_id
1 'polypeptide(L)'
;MSTARQRGGFTSVELLLVLALGAVVIGGAVVSYGSIVRSQPRVSSFITVPLGSTRMQHFYGSSNSTLDTASAPQFGGLSQAEELREQFLADVMSATAVFCLPRDDSNAYKPSIIAYNPLQHAELDTPQKFRAHLVSIGAVTAAQYRDYRNPLNDGVSVPQNASIFVLGFSKYAGYLKVLSLYDIDVIRFTGAGQPQGFHASVKRYADPVGSTTPSTLTYAGGYDVFYPPSVFNASNPAQWATDGFSPLFVTFERAVRLALTEAPSTIQRFKRAAERSFYLIWWPDPCARHLGPVTNTLPSSDPRQAYNQNAGRTSFMFTVPMFPAL
;
A
#
# COMPACT_ATOMS: atom_id res chain seq x y z
N MET A 1 20.34 -76.20 -42.04
CA MET A 1 19.53 -75.98 -40.83
C MET A 1 19.65 -74.52 -40.43
N SER A 2 18.68 -73.68 -40.82
CA SER A 2 18.59 -72.29 -40.35
C SER A 2 17.42 -72.19 -39.37
N THR A 3 17.70 -71.77 -38.14
CA THR A 3 16.69 -71.43 -37.14
C THR A 3 16.00 -70.13 -37.54
N ALA A 4 14.74 -70.23 -37.97
CA ALA A 4 13.90 -69.06 -38.24
C ALA A 4 13.56 -68.36 -36.91
N ARG A 5 14.12 -67.16 -36.68
CA ARG A 5 13.64 -66.25 -35.63
C ARG A 5 12.24 -65.75 -36.03
N GLN A 6 11.21 -66.10 -35.27
CA GLN A 6 9.91 -65.44 -35.32
C GLN A 6 10.11 -63.93 -35.05
N ARG A 7 9.92 -63.10 -36.09
CA ARG A 7 9.73 -61.66 -35.92
C ARG A 7 8.25 -61.44 -35.58
N GLY A 8 7.92 -61.44 -34.28
CA GLY A 8 6.58 -61.09 -33.82
C GLY A 8 6.31 -59.61 -34.10
N GLY A 9 5.26 -59.32 -34.88
CA GLY A 9 4.69 -57.97 -35.00
C GLY A 9 3.75 -57.69 -33.84
N PHE A 10 3.67 -56.44 -33.40
CA PHE A 10 2.73 -56.01 -32.35
C PHE A 10 1.29 -56.27 -32.78
N THR A 11 0.49 -56.83 -31.88
CA THR A 11 -0.95 -57.00 -32.08
C THR A 11 -1.68 -55.66 -31.96
N SER A 12 -2.82 -55.53 -32.62
CA SER A 12 -3.64 -54.31 -32.59
C SER A 12 -4.04 -53.90 -31.17
N VAL A 13 -4.21 -54.89 -30.27
CA VAL A 13 -4.54 -54.66 -28.86
C VAL A 13 -3.34 -54.09 -28.11
N GLU A 14 -2.13 -54.62 -28.33
CA GLU A 14 -0.90 -54.07 -27.74
C GLU A 14 -0.67 -52.61 -28.17
N LEU A 15 -0.92 -52.31 -29.44
CA LEU A 15 -0.75 -50.95 -29.98
C LEU A 15 -1.77 -49.97 -29.39
N LEU A 16 -3.02 -50.40 -29.22
CA LEU A 16 -4.09 -49.61 -28.59
C LEU A 16 -3.80 -49.37 -27.10
N LEU A 17 -3.27 -50.38 -26.41
CA LEU A 17 -2.92 -50.29 -24.98
C LEU A 17 -1.72 -49.35 -24.76
N VAL A 18 -0.72 -49.38 -25.65
CA VAL A 18 0.41 -48.44 -25.62
C VAL A 18 -0.03 -47.00 -25.89
N LEU A 19 -0.93 -46.78 -26.86
CA LEU A 19 -1.46 -45.44 -27.14
C LEU A 19 -2.30 -44.90 -25.98
N ALA A 20 -3.13 -45.74 -25.35
CA ALA A 20 -3.93 -45.36 -24.20
C ALA A 20 -3.06 -45.01 -22.99
N LEU A 21 -2.05 -45.84 -22.67
CA LEU A 21 -1.08 -45.54 -21.60
C LEU A 21 -0.29 -44.27 -21.90
N GLY A 22 0.16 -44.08 -23.14
CA GLY A 22 0.87 -42.87 -23.57
C GLY A 22 0.03 -41.60 -23.37
N ALA A 23 -1.24 -41.63 -23.75
CA ALA A 23 -2.15 -40.50 -23.58
C ALA A 23 -2.40 -40.16 -22.10
N VAL A 24 -2.55 -41.16 -21.23
CA VAL A 24 -2.75 -40.94 -19.78
C VAL A 24 -1.49 -40.35 -19.15
N VAL A 25 -0.30 -40.88 -19.48
CA VAL A 25 0.97 -40.39 -18.93
C VAL A 25 1.27 -38.98 -19.39
N ILE A 26 1.10 -38.67 -20.68
CA ILE A 26 1.33 -37.33 -21.23
C ILE A 26 0.29 -36.34 -20.69
N GLY A 27 -0.99 -36.73 -20.66
CA GLY A 27 -2.07 -35.91 -20.10
C GLY A 27 -1.83 -35.55 -18.63
N GLY A 28 -1.45 -36.54 -17.82
CA GLY A 28 -1.07 -36.34 -16.42
C GLY A 28 0.13 -35.41 -16.28
N ALA A 29 1.18 -35.62 -17.08
CA ALA A 29 2.38 -34.78 -17.06
C ALA A 29 2.08 -33.32 -17.44
N VAL A 30 1.23 -33.05 -18.43
CA VAL A 30 0.87 -31.69 -18.86
C VAL A 30 0.03 -30.97 -17.80
N VAL A 31 -0.93 -31.66 -17.18
CA VAL A 31 -1.75 -31.08 -16.11
C VAL A 31 -0.91 -30.83 -14.86
N SER A 32 -0.05 -31.77 -14.47
CA SER A 32 0.87 -31.62 -13.35
C SER A 32 1.90 -30.52 -13.61
N TYR A 33 2.49 -30.46 -14.81
CA TYR A 33 3.44 -29.41 -15.18
C TYR A 33 2.75 -28.04 -15.22
N GLY A 34 1.56 -27.93 -15.83
CA GLY A 34 0.78 -26.71 -15.82
C GLY A 34 0.40 -26.25 -14.40
N SER A 35 0.11 -27.21 -13.51
CA SER A 35 -0.14 -26.93 -12.10
C SER A 35 1.12 -26.45 -11.40
N ILE A 36 2.26 -27.14 -11.58
CA ILE A 36 3.56 -26.79 -10.99
C ILE A 36 4.05 -25.43 -11.48
N VAL A 37 3.97 -25.14 -12.78
CA VAL A 37 4.38 -23.84 -13.34
C VAL A 37 3.48 -22.70 -12.85
N ARG A 38 2.18 -22.95 -12.62
CA ARG A 38 1.25 -21.96 -12.07
C ARG A 38 1.36 -21.78 -10.55
N SER A 39 1.87 -22.80 -9.85
CA SER A 39 2.07 -22.81 -8.40
C SER A 39 3.51 -22.53 -7.96
N GLN A 40 4.48 -22.53 -8.88
CA GLN A 40 5.81 -22.03 -8.61
C GLN A 40 5.71 -20.52 -8.32
N PRO A 41 6.05 -20.06 -7.10
CA PRO A 41 6.31 -18.65 -6.89
C PRO A 41 7.47 -18.29 -7.81
N ARG A 42 7.26 -17.37 -8.76
CA ARG A 42 8.34 -16.86 -9.58
C ARG A 42 9.39 -16.29 -8.62
N VAL A 43 10.56 -16.93 -8.56
CA VAL A 43 11.69 -16.48 -7.76
C VAL A 43 11.99 -15.04 -8.17
N SER A 44 11.92 -14.13 -7.19
CA SER A 44 12.14 -12.67 -7.25
C SER A 44 12.71 -12.17 -8.57
N SER A 45 11.85 -11.88 -9.55
CA SER A 45 12.25 -11.16 -10.77
C SER A 45 12.22 -9.66 -10.49
N PHE A 46 13.31 -8.96 -10.76
CA PHE A 46 13.35 -7.50 -10.68
C PHE A 46 12.74 -6.87 -11.93
N ILE A 47 12.02 -5.78 -11.74
CA ILE A 47 11.41 -4.97 -12.78
C ILE A 47 11.92 -3.55 -12.61
N THR A 48 12.47 -2.99 -13.68
CA THR A 48 12.89 -1.58 -13.71
C THR A 48 11.67 -0.69 -13.83
N VAL A 49 11.38 0.05 -12.77
CA VAL A 49 10.23 0.94 -12.66
C VAL A 49 10.66 2.38 -13.01
N PRO A 50 10.02 3.04 -13.99
CA PRO A 50 10.33 4.41 -14.37
C PRO A 50 9.60 5.42 -13.48
N LEU A 51 10.16 5.70 -12.30
CA LEU A 51 9.58 6.64 -11.33
C LEU A 51 9.72 8.11 -11.73
N GLY A 52 10.69 8.44 -12.60
CA GLY A 52 11.05 9.81 -12.94
C GLY A 52 11.92 10.47 -11.88
N SER A 53 12.70 11.48 -12.26
CA SER A 53 13.69 12.13 -11.39
C SER A 53 13.08 12.80 -10.15
N THR A 54 11.92 13.43 -10.28
CA THR A 54 11.24 14.09 -9.15
C THR A 54 10.85 13.10 -8.05
N ARG A 55 10.23 11.98 -8.42
CA ARG A 55 9.81 10.97 -7.43
C ARG A 55 11.03 10.25 -6.86
N MET A 56 12.04 9.95 -7.68
CA MET A 56 13.30 9.37 -7.18
C MET A 56 14.00 10.28 -6.17
N GLN A 57 14.02 11.59 -6.41
CA GLN A 57 14.60 12.55 -5.49
C GLN A 57 13.80 12.62 -4.19
N HIS A 58 12.47 12.69 -4.27
CA HIS A 58 11.63 12.78 -3.07
C HIS A 58 11.59 11.47 -2.26
N PHE A 59 11.64 10.32 -2.93
CA PHE A 59 11.54 9.01 -2.28
C PHE A 59 12.90 8.53 -1.74
N TYR A 60 13.97 8.68 -2.51
CA TYR A 60 15.27 8.06 -2.23
C TYR A 60 16.43 9.06 -2.17
N GLY A 61 16.18 10.36 -2.38
CA GLY A 61 17.27 11.36 -2.46
C GLY A 61 18.21 11.16 -3.65
N SER A 62 17.75 10.46 -4.68
CA SER A 62 18.55 10.11 -5.86
C SER A 62 18.13 10.90 -7.09
N SER A 63 19.10 11.33 -7.89
CA SER A 63 18.88 11.97 -9.20
C SER A 63 18.55 11.00 -10.32
N ASN A 64 18.53 9.69 -10.06
CA ASN A 64 18.13 8.67 -11.04
C ASN A 64 16.66 8.85 -11.46
N SER A 65 16.25 8.24 -12.56
CA SER A 65 14.85 8.26 -13.02
C SER A 65 14.15 6.89 -12.94
N THR A 66 14.90 5.85 -12.58
CA THR A 66 14.43 4.46 -12.53
C THR A 66 14.87 3.80 -11.24
N LEU A 67 14.12 2.78 -10.82
CA LEU A 67 14.43 1.93 -9.68
C LEU A 67 14.16 0.47 -10.05
N ASP A 68 15.09 -0.43 -9.74
CA ASP A 68 14.83 -1.86 -9.84
C ASP A 68 14.05 -2.32 -8.60
N THR A 69 12.81 -2.76 -8.81
CA THR A 69 11.93 -3.24 -7.74
C THR A 69 11.63 -4.71 -7.97
N ALA A 70 11.64 -5.51 -6.91
CA ALA A 70 11.28 -6.91 -7.01
C ALA A 70 9.77 -7.08 -7.24
N SER A 71 9.42 -7.99 -8.15
CA SER A 71 8.04 -8.32 -8.47
C SER A 71 7.44 -9.21 -7.39
N ALA A 72 6.21 -8.91 -7.00
CA ALA A 72 5.42 -9.72 -6.10
C ALA A 72 5.07 -11.09 -6.73
N PRO A 73 4.92 -12.16 -5.92
CA PRO A 73 5.15 -12.21 -4.48
C PRO A 73 6.66 -12.23 -4.13
N GLN A 74 7.06 -11.51 -3.08
CA GLN A 74 8.44 -11.39 -2.63
C GLN A 74 8.60 -11.59 -1.12
N PHE A 75 9.03 -12.78 -0.72
CA PHE A 75 9.21 -13.13 0.70
C PHE A 75 10.34 -12.37 1.41
N GLY A 76 11.37 -11.90 0.67
CA GLY A 76 12.38 -10.99 1.24
C GLY A 76 11.83 -9.59 1.54
N GLY A 77 10.84 -9.13 0.76
CA GLY A 77 10.13 -7.89 1.05
C GLY A 77 9.25 -8.03 2.29
N LEU A 78 8.72 -9.24 2.56
CA LEU A 78 7.92 -9.52 3.75
C LEU A 78 8.72 -9.26 5.04
N SER A 79 9.98 -9.70 5.11
CA SER A 79 10.79 -9.47 6.33
C SER A 79 11.03 -7.98 6.57
N GLN A 80 11.24 -7.19 5.52
CA GLN A 80 11.36 -5.73 5.62
C GLN A 80 10.04 -5.07 6.04
N ALA A 81 8.91 -5.56 5.51
CA ALA A 81 7.59 -5.08 5.90
C ALA A 81 7.25 -5.40 7.36
N GLU A 82 7.64 -6.58 7.86
CA GLU A 82 7.49 -6.96 9.27
C GLU A 82 8.35 -6.11 10.20
N GLU A 83 9.63 -5.89 9.85
CA GLU A 83 10.51 -4.99 10.62
C GLU A 83 9.93 -3.57 10.66
N LEU A 84 9.46 -3.06 9.51
CA LEU A 84 8.85 -1.74 9.42
C LEU A 84 7.54 -1.65 10.22
N ARG A 85 6.75 -2.72 10.26
CA ARG A 85 5.54 -2.82 11.08
C ARG A 85 5.88 -2.69 12.56
N GLU A 86 6.90 -3.40 13.03
CA GLU A 86 7.34 -3.31 14.43
C GLU A 86 7.82 -1.90 14.78
N GLN A 87 8.61 -1.27 13.91
CA GLN A 87 9.03 0.13 14.06
C GLN A 87 7.84 1.10 14.08
N PHE A 88 6.84 0.89 13.21
CA PHE A 88 5.64 1.71 13.17
C PHE A 88 4.83 1.61 14.46
N LEU A 89 4.61 0.41 14.97
CA LEU A 89 3.91 0.22 16.23
C LEU A 89 4.69 0.83 17.40
N ALA A 90 6.02 0.70 17.43
CA ALA A 90 6.86 1.35 18.43
C ALA A 90 6.77 2.89 18.39
N ASP A 91 6.86 3.47 17.19
CA ASP A 91 6.72 4.92 16.99
C ASP A 91 5.34 5.40 17.46
N VAL A 92 4.27 4.70 17.05
CA VAL A 92 2.89 5.03 17.45
C VAL A 92 2.71 4.95 18.96
N MET A 93 3.26 3.93 19.64
CA MET A 93 3.16 3.82 21.10
C MET A 93 3.84 4.99 21.83
N SER A 94 4.91 5.55 21.25
CA SER A 94 5.62 6.71 21.81
C SER A 94 5.01 8.06 21.41
N ALA A 95 4.02 8.06 20.51
CA ALA A 95 3.48 9.26 19.91
C ALA A 95 2.41 9.94 20.78
N THR A 96 2.36 11.27 20.68
CA THR A 96 1.27 12.06 21.25
C THR A 96 0.09 12.17 20.31
N ALA A 97 0.35 12.22 18.99
CA ALA A 97 -0.68 12.29 17.97
C ALA A 97 -0.21 11.63 16.67
N VAL A 98 -1.16 11.09 15.90
CA VAL A 98 -0.94 10.50 14.58
C VAL A 98 -1.90 11.11 13.58
N PHE A 99 -1.39 11.63 12.46
CA PHE A 99 -2.21 12.19 11.39
C PHE A 99 -1.93 11.54 10.05
N CYS A 100 -2.95 10.93 9.45
CA CYS A 100 -2.88 10.41 8.09
C CYS A 100 -3.37 11.48 7.11
N LEU A 101 -2.48 11.93 6.23
CA LEU A 101 -2.77 12.91 5.19
C LEU A 101 -2.72 12.25 3.81
N PRO A 102 -3.81 12.30 3.04
CA PRO A 102 -3.83 11.75 1.68
C PRO A 102 -3.17 12.71 0.70
N ARG A 103 -2.57 12.18 -0.37
CA ARG A 103 -1.93 12.96 -1.42
C ARG A 103 -2.05 12.27 -2.78
N ASP A 104 -1.97 13.07 -3.83
CA ASP A 104 -2.02 12.57 -5.21
C ASP A 104 -0.60 12.40 -5.82
N ASP A 105 0.40 13.12 -5.29
CA ASP A 105 1.78 13.07 -5.77
C ASP A 105 2.78 12.80 -4.62
N SER A 106 4.07 12.74 -4.95
CA SER A 106 5.18 12.52 -4.02
C SER A 106 5.26 13.55 -2.89
N ASN A 107 5.71 13.10 -1.71
CA ASN A 107 5.87 13.98 -0.56
C ASN A 107 7.23 14.69 -0.56
N ALA A 108 7.24 16.01 -0.75
CA ALA A 108 8.45 16.83 -0.62
C ALA A 108 8.66 17.35 0.83
N TYR A 109 7.63 17.29 1.67
CA TYR A 109 7.63 17.88 3.00
C TYR A 109 7.90 16.82 4.07
N LYS A 110 9.13 16.81 4.58
CA LYS A 110 9.62 15.84 5.58
C LYS A 110 10.27 16.54 6.77
N PRO A 111 9.54 17.40 7.50
CA PRO A 111 10.12 18.18 8.59
C PRO A 111 10.42 17.30 9.82
N SER A 112 11.46 17.64 10.59
CA SER A 112 11.63 17.08 11.94
C SER A 112 10.83 17.81 13.01
N ILE A 113 10.37 19.04 12.72
CA ILE A 113 9.56 19.87 13.62
C ILE A 113 8.51 20.68 12.85
N ILE A 114 7.37 20.95 13.46
CA ILE A 114 6.28 21.75 12.87
C ILE A 114 5.98 22.92 13.80
N ALA A 115 5.94 24.16 13.28
CA ALA A 115 5.61 25.32 14.11
C ALA A 115 4.19 25.19 14.68
N TYR A 116 4.05 25.38 15.99
CA TYR A 116 2.77 25.34 16.69
C TYR A 116 2.81 26.15 17.97
N ASN A 117 1.95 27.17 18.06
CA ASN A 117 1.74 27.97 19.25
C ASN A 117 0.29 27.81 19.72
N PRO A 118 0.03 27.20 20.89
CA PRO A 118 -1.33 26.99 21.38
C PRO A 118 -2.08 28.29 21.70
N LEU A 119 -1.39 29.43 21.83
CA LEU A 119 -2.03 30.74 22.06
C LEU A 119 -2.50 31.39 20.75
N GLN A 120 -1.99 30.96 19.60
CA GLN A 120 -2.27 31.56 18.29
C GLN A 120 -2.95 30.59 17.33
N HIS A 121 -2.74 29.29 17.50
CA HIS A 121 -3.23 28.26 16.61
C HIS A 121 -4.37 27.49 17.25
N ALA A 122 -5.30 27.06 16.40
CA ALA A 122 -6.42 26.23 16.81
C ALA A 122 -5.95 24.81 17.17
N GLU A 123 -6.79 24.11 17.93
CA GLU A 123 -6.61 22.70 18.25
C GLU A 123 -6.47 21.83 16.99
N LEU A 124 -5.59 20.84 17.05
CA LEU A 124 -5.34 19.88 15.97
C LEU A 124 -6.00 18.55 16.32
N ASP A 125 -7.34 18.51 16.29
CA ASP A 125 -8.13 17.34 16.69
C ASP A 125 -8.51 16.41 15.53
N THR A 126 -8.22 16.80 14.28
CA THR A 126 -8.46 15.97 13.08
C THR A 126 -7.39 16.13 12.00
N PRO A 127 -7.30 15.15 11.07
CA PRO A 127 -6.46 15.28 9.87
C PRO A 127 -6.70 16.57 9.09
N GLN A 128 -7.96 17.02 8.98
CA GLN A 128 -8.30 18.22 8.20
C GLN A 128 -7.81 19.49 8.89
N LYS A 129 -7.97 19.60 10.22
CA LYS A 129 -7.40 20.72 10.97
C LYS A 129 -5.87 20.70 10.95
N PHE A 130 -5.26 19.51 11.06
CA PHE A 130 -3.81 19.35 10.92
C PHE A 130 -3.31 19.79 9.54
N ARG A 131 -3.96 19.34 8.46
CA ARG A 131 -3.66 19.80 7.09
C ARG A 131 -3.82 21.32 6.96
N ALA A 132 -4.94 21.87 7.42
CA ALA A 132 -5.21 23.31 7.35
C ALA A 132 -4.16 24.12 8.10
N HIS A 133 -3.68 23.60 9.23
CA HIS A 133 -2.56 24.17 10.00
C HIS A 133 -1.25 24.17 9.21
N LEU A 134 -0.88 23.05 8.56
CA LEU A 134 0.32 23.00 7.72
C LEU A 134 0.29 24.03 6.58
N VAL A 135 -0.90 24.27 6.01
CA VAL A 135 -1.11 25.29 4.97
C VAL A 135 -1.06 26.70 5.55
N SER A 136 -1.68 26.94 6.71
CA SER A 136 -1.77 28.28 7.31
C SER A 136 -0.42 28.82 7.76
N ILE A 137 0.48 27.95 8.24
CA ILE A 137 1.86 28.33 8.60
C ILE A 137 2.78 28.43 7.38
N GLY A 138 2.27 28.19 6.17
CA GLY A 138 3.04 28.24 4.93
C GLY A 138 4.05 27.09 4.76
N ALA A 139 3.91 26.01 5.53
CA ALA A 139 4.83 24.88 5.47
C ALA A 139 4.62 24.00 4.23
N VAL A 140 3.39 23.91 3.73
CA VAL A 140 3.03 23.21 2.50
C VAL A 140 2.02 24.00 1.68
N THR A 141 1.97 23.74 0.38
CA THR A 141 0.89 24.26 -0.47
C THR A 141 -0.41 23.49 -0.21
N ALA A 142 -1.55 24.12 -0.49
CA ALA A 142 -2.85 23.46 -0.38
C ALA A 142 -3.00 22.22 -1.28
N ALA A 143 -2.16 22.08 -2.32
CA ALA A 143 -2.14 20.94 -3.23
C ALA A 143 -1.28 19.76 -2.75
N GLN A 144 -0.35 19.98 -1.80
CA GLN A 144 0.57 18.92 -1.32
C GLN A 144 -0.18 17.75 -0.67
N TYR A 145 -1.17 18.08 0.15
CA TYR A 145 -2.07 17.11 0.76
C TYR A 145 -3.50 17.48 0.39
N ARG A 146 -4.28 16.45 0.06
CA ARG A 146 -5.66 16.65 -0.37
C ARG A 146 -6.57 16.90 0.83
N ASP A 147 -7.56 17.76 0.63
CA ASP A 147 -8.68 17.84 1.57
C ASP A 147 -9.59 16.64 1.37
N TYR A 148 -9.28 15.56 2.08
CA TYR A 148 -10.00 14.30 2.01
C TYR A 148 -10.05 13.69 3.40
N ARG A 149 -11.22 13.13 3.75
CA ARG A 149 -11.47 12.54 5.06
C ARG A 149 -11.63 11.04 4.98
N ASN A 150 -12.65 10.59 4.26
CA ASN A 150 -12.98 9.18 4.08
C ASN A 150 -13.53 8.99 2.67
N PRO A 151 -13.58 7.75 2.16
CA PRO A 151 -14.23 7.47 0.88
C PRO A 151 -15.73 7.74 0.99
N LEU A 152 -16.22 8.76 0.27
CA LEU A 152 -17.59 9.27 0.42
C LEU A 152 -18.60 8.64 -0.55
N ASN A 153 -18.15 7.76 -1.45
CA ASN A 153 -18.95 7.15 -2.52
C ASN A 153 -19.74 8.19 -3.36
N ASP A 154 -19.16 9.37 -3.54
CA ASP A 154 -19.72 10.53 -4.24
C ASP A 154 -19.13 10.73 -5.65
N GLY A 155 -18.41 9.72 -6.15
CA GLY A 155 -17.72 9.77 -7.45
C GLY A 155 -16.38 10.49 -7.43
N VAL A 156 -15.99 11.07 -6.29
CA VAL A 156 -14.68 11.70 -6.12
C VAL A 156 -13.60 10.63 -6.02
N SER A 157 -12.56 10.73 -6.86
CA SER A 157 -11.47 9.74 -6.89
C SER A 157 -10.79 9.61 -5.52
N VAL A 158 -10.56 8.39 -5.06
CA VAL A 158 -9.88 8.10 -3.80
C VAL A 158 -8.36 8.32 -3.96
N PRO A 159 -7.70 9.07 -3.06
CA PRO A 159 -6.25 9.25 -3.09
C PRO A 159 -5.51 7.91 -3.05
N GLN A 160 -4.50 7.77 -3.92
CA GLN A 160 -3.71 6.55 -4.03
C GLN A 160 -2.49 6.53 -3.10
N ASN A 161 -2.04 7.70 -2.65
CA ASN A 161 -0.86 7.84 -1.80
C ASN A 161 -1.26 8.48 -0.46
N ALA A 162 -0.48 8.22 0.57
CA ALA A 162 -0.68 8.79 1.90
C ALA A 162 0.65 9.08 2.59
N SER A 163 0.60 10.02 3.54
CA SER A 163 1.67 10.31 4.49
C SER A 163 1.12 10.25 5.90
N ILE A 164 1.79 9.52 6.78
CA ILE A 164 1.42 9.36 8.19
C ILE A 164 2.44 10.13 9.01
N PHE A 165 1.98 11.18 9.67
CA PHE A 165 2.77 11.96 10.61
C PHE A 165 2.63 11.37 12.00
N VAL A 166 3.74 10.97 12.58
CA VAL A 166 3.81 10.52 13.98
C VAL A 166 4.44 11.65 14.79
N LEU A 167 3.64 12.28 15.64
CA LEU A 167 4.03 13.47 16.40
C LEU A 167 4.36 13.14 17.84
N GLY A 168 5.22 13.96 18.44
CA GLY A 168 5.60 13.90 19.84
C GLY A 168 5.83 15.29 20.43
N PHE A 169 6.16 15.31 21.72
CA PHE A 169 6.56 16.55 22.40
C PHE A 169 7.90 17.06 21.85
N SER A 170 7.98 18.38 21.67
CA SER A 170 9.21 19.06 21.29
C SER A 170 9.87 19.70 22.50
N LYS A 171 11.20 19.65 22.56
CA LYS A 171 12.00 20.47 23.48
C LYS A 171 12.12 21.94 23.03
N TYR A 172 11.75 22.24 21.77
CA TYR A 172 11.78 23.59 21.22
C TYR A 172 10.44 24.27 21.42
N ALA A 173 10.43 25.38 22.15
CA ALA A 173 9.23 26.17 22.39
C ALA A 173 8.61 26.65 21.06
N GLY A 174 7.30 26.53 20.93
CA GLY A 174 6.58 26.92 19.71
C GLY A 174 6.63 25.89 18.57
N TYR A 175 7.05 24.65 18.83
CA TYR A 175 7.10 23.59 17.83
C TYR A 175 6.52 22.26 18.36
N LEU A 176 5.96 21.46 17.46
CA LEU A 176 5.67 20.03 17.63
C LEU A 176 6.84 19.24 17.05
N LYS A 177 7.18 18.11 17.68
CA LYS A 177 8.19 17.19 17.15
C LYS A 177 7.51 16.22 16.19
N VAL A 178 8.11 16.00 15.01
CA VAL A 178 7.78 14.85 14.17
C VAL A 178 8.77 13.75 14.53
N LEU A 179 8.29 12.69 15.19
CA LEU A 179 9.11 11.54 15.59
C LEU A 179 9.52 10.74 14.36
N SER A 180 8.53 10.48 13.51
CA SER A 180 8.72 9.82 12.23
C SER A 180 7.60 10.18 11.26
N LEU A 181 7.88 9.99 9.99
CA LEU A 181 6.95 10.16 8.89
C LEU A 181 6.96 8.88 8.06
N TYR A 182 5.78 8.31 7.80
CA TYR A 182 5.63 7.18 6.89
C TYR A 182 4.97 7.62 5.60
N ASP A 183 5.63 7.40 4.47
CA ASP A 183 5.04 7.62 3.15
C ASP A 183 4.63 6.26 2.57
N ILE A 184 3.36 6.17 2.14
CA ILE A 184 2.81 5.04 1.41
C ILE A 184 2.51 5.52 -0.01
N ASP A 185 3.16 4.91 -0.98
CA ASP A 185 3.00 5.25 -2.40
C ASP A 185 2.47 4.04 -3.16
N VAL A 186 1.48 4.26 -4.01
CA VAL A 186 0.95 3.29 -4.97
C VAL A 186 0.87 3.97 -6.33
N ILE A 187 1.77 3.61 -7.24
CA ILE A 187 1.91 4.22 -8.55
C ILE A 187 1.50 3.21 -9.61
N ARG A 188 0.47 3.55 -10.38
CA ARG A 188 -0.01 2.76 -11.51
C ARG A 188 0.77 3.09 -12.78
N PHE A 189 1.25 2.06 -13.48
CA PHE A 189 1.94 2.17 -14.76
C PHE A 189 1.12 1.52 -15.88
N THR A 190 0.76 2.33 -16.87
CA THR A 190 -0.04 1.92 -18.03
C THR A 190 0.57 2.36 -19.36
N GLY A 191 1.66 3.14 -19.34
CA GLY A 191 2.25 3.70 -20.55
C GLY A 191 2.89 2.67 -21.48
N ALA A 192 2.92 2.97 -22.78
CA ALA A 192 3.66 2.18 -23.76
C ALA A 192 5.16 2.22 -23.42
N GLY A 193 5.79 1.06 -23.23
CA GLY A 193 7.19 0.95 -22.82
C GLY A 193 7.45 1.01 -21.31
N GLN A 194 6.40 1.09 -20.48
CA GLN A 194 6.50 0.94 -19.02
C GLN A 194 6.10 -0.48 -18.61
N PRO A 195 6.62 -0.99 -17.48
CA PRO A 195 6.13 -2.24 -16.92
C PRO A 195 4.66 -2.06 -16.52
N GLN A 196 3.77 -2.83 -17.12
CA GLN A 196 2.34 -2.79 -16.81
C GLN A 196 2.11 -3.30 -15.39
N GLY A 197 1.46 -2.52 -14.52
CA GLY A 197 1.18 -2.92 -13.14
C GLY A 197 1.24 -1.75 -12.15
N PHE A 198 1.60 -2.05 -10.91
CA PHE A 198 1.72 -1.07 -9.83
C PHE A 198 3.06 -1.19 -9.12
N HIS A 199 3.74 -0.07 -8.92
CA HIS A 199 4.79 0.01 -7.91
C HIS A 199 4.16 0.49 -6.61
N ALA A 200 4.41 -0.23 -5.52
CA ALA A 200 4.01 0.21 -4.20
C ALA A 200 5.22 0.26 -3.27
N SER A 201 5.22 1.22 -2.36
CA SER A 201 6.27 1.36 -1.38
C SER A 201 5.73 1.87 -0.06
N VAL A 202 6.32 1.41 1.04
CA VAL A 202 6.14 2.01 2.36
C VAL A 202 7.51 2.40 2.89
N LYS A 203 7.66 3.68 3.22
CA LYS A 203 8.93 4.26 3.63
C LYS A 203 8.78 4.97 4.95
N ARG A 204 9.75 4.80 5.84
CA ARG A 204 9.88 5.51 7.11
C ARG A 204 11.00 6.54 6.98
N TYR A 205 10.70 7.76 7.40
CA TYR A 205 11.65 8.85 7.57
C TYR A 205 11.72 9.21 9.04
N ALA A 206 12.93 9.36 9.56
CA ALA A 206 13.19 9.70 10.95
C ALA A 206 14.39 10.65 11.04
N ASP A 207 14.65 11.17 12.24
CA ASP A 207 15.85 11.97 12.47
C ASP A 207 17.10 11.16 12.13
N PRO A 208 18.12 11.79 11.52
CA PRO A 208 19.43 11.17 11.37
C PRO A 208 19.98 10.73 12.72
N VAL A 209 20.63 9.57 12.76
CA VAL A 209 21.26 9.05 13.97
C VAL A 209 22.25 10.10 14.52
N GLY A 210 22.08 10.47 15.79
CA GLY A 210 22.93 11.47 16.46
C GLY A 210 22.56 12.93 16.18
N SER A 211 21.49 13.22 15.44
CA SER A 211 21.04 14.59 15.21
C SER A 211 20.54 15.24 16.51
N THR A 212 21.16 16.34 16.92
CA THR A 212 20.77 17.11 18.12
C THR A 212 19.99 18.39 17.79
N THR A 213 19.98 18.76 16.50
CA THR A 213 19.31 19.94 15.95
C THR A 213 18.20 19.53 14.97
N PRO A 214 17.16 20.35 14.78
CA PRO A 214 16.10 20.05 13.82
C PRO A 214 16.66 20.10 12.39
N SER A 215 16.43 19.03 11.63
CA SER A 215 16.77 18.92 10.21
C SER A 215 15.62 18.28 9.42
N THR A 216 15.75 18.09 8.12
CA THR A 216 14.79 17.29 7.35
C THR A 216 14.94 15.82 7.73
N LEU A 217 13.82 15.12 7.93
CA LEU A 217 13.83 13.68 8.20
C LEU A 217 14.46 12.94 7.01
N THR A 218 15.33 11.97 7.30
CA THR A 218 16.03 11.18 6.30
C THR A 218 15.44 9.78 6.22
N TYR A 219 15.60 9.13 5.06
CA TYR A 219 15.17 7.76 4.86
C TYR A 219 15.81 6.84 5.91
N ALA A 220 14.98 6.16 6.70
CA ALA A 220 15.41 5.33 7.82
C ALA A 220 15.10 3.84 7.60
N GLY A 221 14.22 3.51 6.66
CA GLY A 221 13.84 2.14 6.35
C GLY A 221 12.58 2.09 5.49
N GLY A 222 12.30 0.94 4.90
CA GLY A 222 11.16 0.78 4.00
C GLY A 222 11.26 -0.48 3.16
N TYR A 223 10.23 -0.72 2.37
CA TYR A 223 10.20 -1.76 1.35
C TYR A 223 9.48 -1.26 0.09
N ASP A 224 9.85 -1.87 -1.03
CA ASP A 224 9.31 -1.61 -2.35
C ASP A 224 8.87 -2.93 -2.99
N VAL A 225 7.74 -2.93 -3.68
CA VAL A 225 7.22 -4.11 -4.36
C VAL A 225 6.50 -3.71 -5.64
N PHE A 226 6.70 -4.47 -6.70
CA PHE A 226 5.96 -4.31 -7.95
C PHE A 226 4.89 -5.39 -8.08
N TYR A 227 3.63 -4.98 -8.25
CA TYR A 227 2.52 -5.88 -8.50
C TYR A 227 2.20 -5.96 -10.00
N PRO A 228 2.31 -7.15 -10.62
CA PRO A 228 1.82 -7.34 -11.98
C PRO A 228 0.28 -7.23 -12.04
N PRO A 229 -0.30 -7.02 -13.24
CA PRO A 229 -1.74 -7.00 -13.42
C PRO A 229 -2.38 -8.32 -12.97
N SER A 230 -3.59 -8.25 -12.42
CA SER A 230 -4.34 -9.43 -11.98
C SER A 230 -4.69 -10.37 -13.13
N VAL A 231 -4.92 -9.80 -14.32
CA VAL A 231 -5.16 -10.53 -15.55
C VAL A 231 -3.82 -10.98 -16.15
N PHE A 232 -3.67 -12.29 -16.29
CA PHE A 232 -2.48 -12.89 -16.90
C PHE A 232 -2.30 -12.41 -18.35
N ASN A 233 -1.09 -11.95 -18.69
CA ASN A 233 -0.75 -11.41 -20.01
C ASN A 233 -1.70 -10.31 -20.51
N ALA A 234 -2.10 -9.40 -19.63
CA ALA A 234 -2.87 -8.22 -20.03
C ALA A 234 -2.15 -7.45 -21.15
N SER A 235 -2.84 -7.26 -22.27
CA SER A 235 -2.37 -6.52 -23.45
C SER A 235 -2.91 -5.09 -23.51
N ASN A 236 -3.91 -4.77 -22.67
CA ASN A 236 -4.54 -3.46 -22.58
C ASN A 236 -4.81 -3.09 -21.11
N PRO A 237 -4.48 -1.86 -20.64
CA PRO A 237 -4.86 -1.33 -19.33
C PRO A 237 -6.33 -1.52 -18.94
N ALA A 238 -7.24 -1.51 -19.91
CA ALA A 238 -8.67 -1.70 -19.67
C ALA A 238 -9.01 -3.08 -19.06
N GLN A 239 -8.19 -4.11 -19.32
CA GLN A 239 -8.43 -5.47 -18.81
C GLN A 239 -8.23 -5.58 -17.30
N TRP A 240 -7.46 -4.67 -16.70
CA TRP A 240 -7.17 -4.61 -15.27
C TRP A 240 -7.51 -3.21 -14.71
N ALA A 241 -8.52 -2.55 -15.30
CA ALA A 241 -8.95 -1.22 -14.89
C ALA A 241 -9.35 -1.15 -13.41
N THR A 242 -9.92 -2.24 -12.89
CA THR A 242 -10.44 -2.41 -11.53
C THR A 242 -9.40 -2.85 -10.50
N ASP A 243 -8.17 -3.14 -10.93
CA ASP A 243 -7.07 -3.37 -10.01
C ASP A 243 -6.70 -2.06 -9.29
N GLY A 244 -6.24 -2.18 -8.06
CA GLY A 244 -5.77 -1.05 -7.27
C GLY A 244 -5.82 -1.32 -5.79
N PHE A 245 -5.17 -0.45 -5.02
CA PHE A 245 -5.06 -0.57 -3.57
C PHE A 245 -5.45 0.76 -2.92
N SER A 246 -6.76 0.91 -2.67
CA SER A 246 -7.35 2.12 -2.12
C SER A 246 -8.69 1.82 -1.44
N PRO A 247 -9.03 2.50 -0.33
CA PRO A 247 -8.25 3.56 0.33
C PRO A 247 -7.05 3.01 1.12
N LEU A 248 -6.02 3.83 1.36
CA LEU A 248 -4.89 3.43 2.22
C LEU A 248 -5.21 3.56 3.72
N PHE A 249 -6.16 4.40 4.07
CA PHE A 249 -6.64 4.54 5.43
C PHE A 249 -8.10 5.03 5.48
N VAL A 250 -8.74 4.82 6.62
CA VAL A 250 -10.06 5.37 6.97
C VAL A 250 -9.96 5.93 8.38
N THR A 251 -10.47 7.14 8.59
CA THR A 251 -10.46 7.83 9.90
C THR A 251 -11.81 7.69 10.59
N PHE A 252 -11.77 7.31 11.87
CA PHE A 252 -12.92 7.28 12.76
C PHE A 252 -12.71 8.32 13.85
N GLU A 253 -13.64 9.28 13.91
CA GLU A 253 -13.58 10.33 14.91
C GLU A 253 -14.40 9.99 16.15
N ARG A 254 -14.06 10.69 17.24
CA ARG A 254 -14.71 10.51 18.54
C ARG A 254 -16.19 10.87 18.46
N ALA A 255 -17.04 10.02 19.02
CA ALA A 255 -18.49 10.18 19.01
C ALA A 255 -18.98 11.51 19.61
N VAL A 256 -18.26 12.16 20.52
CA VAL A 256 -18.71 13.45 21.11
C VAL A 256 -18.74 14.58 20.06
N ARG A 257 -18.01 14.45 18.95
CA ARG A 257 -18.10 15.35 17.79
C ARG A 257 -19.37 15.17 16.95
N LEU A 258 -20.19 14.15 17.25
CA LEU A 258 -21.52 13.93 16.64
C LEU A 258 -22.50 15.08 16.88
N ALA A 259 -22.22 15.99 17.84
CA ALA A 259 -23.00 17.21 18.01
C ALA A 259 -22.97 18.14 16.77
N LEU A 260 -22.02 17.94 15.86
CA LEU A 260 -21.90 18.70 14.62
C LEU A 260 -22.40 17.86 13.42
N THR A 261 -23.57 18.24 12.89
CA THR A 261 -24.10 17.74 11.62
C THR A 261 -23.23 18.25 10.49
N GLU A 262 -22.56 17.34 9.78
CA GLU A 262 -21.68 17.70 8.67
C GLU A 262 -22.35 17.37 7.33
N ALA A 263 -22.05 18.19 6.32
CA ALA A 263 -22.43 17.98 4.93
C ALA A 263 -21.19 17.62 4.08
N PRO A 264 -21.28 16.65 3.16
CA PRO A 264 -22.44 15.79 2.88
C PRO A 264 -22.73 14.79 4.01
N SER A 265 -24.01 14.39 4.15
CA SER A 265 -24.49 13.48 5.20
C SER A 265 -23.86 12.07 5.13
N THR A 266 -23.28 11.69 3.99
CA THR A 266 -22.52 10.44 3.80
C THR A 266 -21.28 10.37 4.70
N ILE A 267 -20.67 11.50 5.06
CA ILE A 267 -19.53 11.57 6.00
C ILE A 267 -19.94 11.04 7.39
N GLN A 268 -21.20 11.25 7.77
CA GLN A 268 -21.70 10.88 9.10
C GLN A 268 -21.70 9.36 9.33
N ARG A 269 -21.64 8.56 8.25
CA ARG A 269 -21.62 7.10 8.33
C ARG A 269 -20.35 6.54 8.98
N PHE A 270 -19.23 7.26 8.96
CA PHE A 270 -17.94 6.85 9.55
C PHE A 270 -17.71 7.37 10.99
N LYS A 271 -18.70 8.02 11.62
CA LYS A 271 -18.51 8.82 12.85
C LYS A 271 -18.64 8.07 14.19
N ARG A 272 -18.31 6.79 14.29
CA ARG A 272 -18.56 6.05 15.55
C ARG A 272 -17.32 5.34 16.09
N ALA A 273 -16.37 6.11 16.61
CA ALA A 273 -15.56 5.62 17.70
C ALA A 273 -16.17 6.09 19.03
N ALA A 274 -16.66 5.15 19.85
CA ALA A 274 -17.40 5.48 21.07
C ALA A 274 -16.57 6.33 22.05
N GLU A 275 -15.26 6.06 22.15
CA GLU A 275 -14.41 6.68 23.17
C GLU A 275 -13.21 7.44 22.61
N ARG A 276 -12.47 6.86 21.64
CA ARG A 276 -11.21 7.43 21.11
C ARG A 276 -11.18 7.43 19.59
N SER A 277 -10.70 8.50 18.97
CA SER A 277 -10.49 8.52 17.52
C SER A 277 -9.35 7.59 17.09
N PHE A 278 -9.52 6.93 15.95
CA PHE A 278 -8.54 5.97 15.43
C PHE A 278 -8.58 5.92 13.90
N TYR A 279 -7.54 5.34 13.30
CA TYR A 279 -7.48 5.01 11.89
C TYR A 279 -7.48 3.49 11.70
N LEU A 280 -8.11 3.04 10.62
CA LEU A 280 -7.72 1.80 9.98
C LEU A 280 -6.73 2.15 8.87
N ILE A 281 -5.56 1.52 8.85
CA ILE A 281 -4.50 1.75 7.87
C ILE A 281 -4.14 0.42 7.21
N TRP A 282 -3.96 0.43 5.90
CA TRP A 282 -3.55 -0.74 5.12
C TRP A 282 -2.26 -0.45 4.39
N TRP A 283 -1.29 -1.35 4.51
CA TRP A 283 -0.07 -1.32 3.72
C TRP A 283 -0.08 -2.40 2.62
N PRO A 284 0.54 -2.15 1.46
CA PRO A 284 0.69 -3.16 0.41
C PRO A 284 1.48 -4.37 0.92
N ASP A 285 0.94 -5.59 0.77
CA ASP A 285 1.59 -6.82 1.22
C ASP A 285 2.57 -7.36 0.16
N PRO A 286 3.88 -7.46 0.43
CA PRO A 286 4.85 -7.98 -0.53
C PRO A 286 4.58 -9.41 -1.02
N CYS A 287 3.83 -10.20 -0.25
CA CYS A 287 3.45 -11.57 -0.58
C CYS A 287 2.16 -11.65 -1.40
N ALA A 288 1.40 -10.57 -1.55
CA ALA A 288 0.24 -10.56 -2.43
C ALA A 288 0.68 -10.64 -3.89
N ARG A 289 0.11 -11.55 -4.68
CA ARG A 289 0.52 -11.75 -6.08
C ARG A 289 0.19 -10.55 -6.98
N HIS A 290 -0.90 -9.86 -6.72
CA HIS A 290 -1.41 -8.74 -7.52
C HIS A 290 -2.41 -7.89 -6.71
N LEU A 291 -2.76 -6.71 -7.20
CA LEU A 291 -3.76 -5.81 -6.60
C LEU A 291 -5.16 -5.93 -7.23
N GLY A 292 -5.49 -7.12 -7.73
CA GLY A 292 -6.78 -7.43 -8.36
C GLY A 292 -8.02 -7.19 -7.47
N PRO A 293 -9.20 -7.00 -8.07
CA PRO A 293 -10.45 -6.71 -7.36
C PRO A 293 -10.80 -7.81 -6.33
N VAL A 294 -11.24 -7.39 -5.15
CA VAL A 294 -11.88 -8.28 -4.16
C VAL A 294 -13.35 -7.94 -4.10
N THR A 295 -14.20 -8.97 -4.22
CA THR A 295 -15.65 -8.81 -4.19
C THR A 295 -16.11 -8.23 -2.86
N ASN A 296 -16.73 -7.05 -2.90
CA ASN A 296 -17.35 -6.47 -1.73
C ASN A 296 -18.83 -6.86 -1.68
N THR A 297 -19.20 -7.67 -0.70
CA THR A 297 -20.57 -8.21 -0.54
C THR A 297 -21.45 -7.35 0.37
N LEU A 298 -20.94 -6.23 0.89
CA LEU A 298 -21.69 -5.37 1.79
C LEU A 298 -22.67 -4.45 1.03
N PRO A 299 -23.85 -4.15 1.62
CA PRO A 299 -24.79 -3.19 1.05
C PRO A 299 -24.18 -1.79 0.90
N SER A 300 -24.62 -1.02 -0.11
CA SER A 300 -24.14 0.35 -0.33
C SER A 300 -24.54 1.38 0.74
N SER A 301 -25.47 1.00 1.61
CA SER A 301 -25.83 1.75 2.81
C SER A 301 -24.85 1.53 3.96
N ASP A 302 -24.07 0.43 3.96
CA ASP A 302 -23.11 0.11 5.01
C ASP A 302 -21.81 0.93 4.82
N PRO A 303 -21.36 1.73 5.80
CA PRO A 303 -20.10 2.48 5.70
C PRO A 303 -18.89 1.60 5.40
N ARG A 304 -18.90 0.34 5.89
CA ARG A 304 -17.81 -0.60 5.66
C ARG A 304 -17.64 -0.92 4.19
N GLN A 305 -18.68 -0.78 3.37
CA GLN A 305 -18.60 -0.99 1.93
C GLN A 305 -17.51 -0.12 1.27
N ALA A 306 -17.18 1.04 1.83
CA ALA A 306 -16.21 1.94 1.21
C ALA A 306 -14.73 1.50 1.39
N TYR A 307 -14.46 0.57 2.29
CA TYR A 307 -13.09 0.09 2.57
C TYR A 307 -12.95 -1.42 2.73
N ASN A 308 -14.04 -2.17 2.82
CA ASN A 308 -14.03 -3.63 3.00
C ASN A 308 -13.39 -4.37 1.82
N GLN A 309 -13.26 -3.74 0.64
CA GLN A 309 -12.47 -4.29 -0.46
C GLN A 309 -10.98 -4.47 -0.13
N ASN A 310 -10.46 -3.79 0.89
CA ASN A 310 -9.10 -4.03 1.40
C ASN A 310 -9.04 -5.17 2.42
N ALA A 311 -10.18 -5.62 2.96
CA ALA A 311 -10.22 -6.77 3.84
C ALA A 311 -9.78 -8.02 3.05
N GLY A 312 -8.76 -8.70 3.56
CA GLY A 312 -8.18 -9.88 2.90
C GLY A 312 -7.23 -9.59 1.73
N ARG A 313 -6.98 -8.32 1.38
CA ARG A 313 -5.97 -7.95 0.37
C ARG A 313 -4.56 -7.84 0.92
N THR A 314 -4.43 -7.61 2.22
CA THR A 314 -3.16 -7.44 2.91
C THR A 314 -3.24 -8.04 4.30
N SER A 315 -2.14 -8.65 4.75
CA SER A 315 -1.92 -9.01 6.14
C SER A 315 -1.51 -7.81 7.01
N PHE A 316 -1.08 -6.70 6.39
CA PHE A 316 -0.64 -5.47 7.03
C PHE A 316 -1.79 -4.47 7.19
N MET A 317 -2.73 -4.80 8.09
CA MET A 317 -3.79 -3.92 8.54
C MET A 317 -3.53 -3.48 9.98
N PHE A 318 -3.64 -2.17 10.25
CA PHE A 318 -3.42 -1.59 11.56
C PHE A 318 -4.64 -0.83 12.04
N THR A 319 -4.89 -0.92 13.35
CA THR A 319 -5.80 -0.02 14.05
C THR A 319 -4.94 0.91 14.91
N VAL A 320 -4.90 2.19 14.55
CA VAL A 320 -3.98 3.16 15.15
C VAL A 320 -4.77 4.26 15.84
N PRO A 321 -4.63 4.47 17.16
CA PRO A 321 -5.25 5.59 17.83
C PRO A 321 -4.67 6.91 17.30
N MET A 322 -5.54 7.90 17.06
CA MET A 322 -5.11 9.23 16.62
C MET A 322 -4.35 9.97 17.72
N PHE A 323 -4.65 9.66 18.98
CA PHE A 323 -3.98 10.21 20.17
C PHE A 323 -3.60 9.05 21.10
N PRO A 324 -2.49 8.36 20.85
CA PRO A 324 -2.10 7.18 21.64
C PRO A 324 -1.86 7.48 23.12
N ALA A 325 -1.38 8.68 23.43
CA ALA A 325 -1.10 9.14 24.79
C ALA A 325 -2.33 9.55 25.63
N LEU A 326 -3.54 9.57 25.04
CA LEU A 326 -4.80 9.94 25.69
C LEU A 326 -5.68 8.71 25.85
#